data_AF-A0A965M6F3-F1
#
_entry.id   AF-A0A965M6F3-F1
#
_cell.length_a   1.000
_cell.length_b   1.000
_cell.length_c   1.000
_cell.angle_alpha   90.00
_cell.angle_beta   90.00
_cell.angle_gamma   90.00
#
_symmetry.space_group_name_H-M   'P 1'
#
loop_
_entity.id
_entity.type
_entity.pdbx_description
1 polymer ?
#
loop_
_entity_poly.entity_id
_entity_poly.type
_entity_poly.pdbx_seq_one_letter_code
_entity_poly.pdbx_strand_id
1 'polypeptide(L)'
;MREFLRGLQAEWAWAQEEFSLAPKRVFFGGGTPTALSPSLLQELFEIAPWGQAEEWTVEANPDGFGATKASLLHDAGVTRLSLGVQAFRPA
;
A
#
# COMPACT_ATOMS: atom_id res chain seq x y z
N MET A 1 15.12 2.55 0.85
CA MET A 1 13.69 2.37 1.21
C MET A 1 13.19 3.36 2.25
N ARG A 2 13.84 3.50 3.43
CA ARG A 2 13.43 4.52 4.41
C ARG A 2 13.47 5.97 3.89
N GLU A 3 14.44 6.31 3.04
CA GLU A 3 14.49 7.62 2.36
C GLU A 3 13.28 7.81 1.42
N PHE A 4 12.84 6.75 0.75
CA PHE A 4 11.68 6.80 -0.14
C PHE A 4 10.40 7.08 0.66
N LEU A 5 10.19 6.39 1.79
CA LEU A 5 9.05 6.65 2.68
C LEU A 5 9.09 8.07 3.26
N ARG A 6 10.27 8.58 3.63
CA ARG A 6 10.42 9.97 4.05
C ARG A 6 10.05 10.97 2.94
N GLY A 7 10.44 10.68 1.71
CA GLY A 7 10.04 11.46 0.54
C GLY A 7 8.53 11.49 0.36
N LEU A 8 7.87 10.33 0.39
CA LEU A 8 6.41 10.23 0.31
C LEU A 8 5.70 10.97 1.45
N GLN A 9 6.25 10.91 2.67
CA GLN A 9 5.69 11.63 3.80
C GLN A 9 5.79 13.15 3.62
N ALA A 10 6.93 13.65 3.13
CA ALA A 10 7.12 15.07 2.83
C ALA A 10 6.20 15.53 1.67
N GLU A 11 6.06 14.71 0.63
CA GLU A 11 5.18 14.99 -0.51
C GLU A 11 3.71 15.03 -0.08
N TRP A 12 3.26 14.08 0.74
CA TRP A 12 1.90 14.08 1.28
C TRP A 12 1.63 15.32 2.13
N ALA A 13 2.56 15.69 3.02
CA ALA A 13 2.41 16.88 3.86
C ALA A 13 2.28 18.16 3.01
N TRP A 14 3.15 18.32 2.01
CA TRP A 14 3.05 19.44 1.06
C TRP A 14 1.73 19.42 0.28
N ALA A 15 1.30 18.26 -0.23
CA ALA A 15 0.08 18.14 -1.01
C ALA A 15 -1.18 18.46 -0.20
N GLN A 16 -1.20 18.18 1.11
CA GLN A 16 -2.30 18.57 1.99
C GLN A 16 -2.39 20.08 2.24
N GLU A 17 -1.27 20.80 2.19
CA GLU A 17 -1.25 22.26 2.32
C GLU A 17 -1.71 22.93 1.02
N GLU A 18 -1.29 22.40 -0.12
CA GLU A 18 -1.61 22.94 -1.44
C GLU A 18 -3.04 22.58 -1.90
N PHE A 19 -3.52 21.39 -1.52
CA PHE A 19 -4.78 20.84 -2.01
C PHE A 19 -5.69 20.37 -0.87
N SER A 20 -7.00 20.58 -1.02
CA SER A 20 -8.00 19.94 -0.15
C SER A 20 -8.22 18.49 -0.60
N LEU A 21 -7.38 17.57 -0.10
CA LEU A 21 -7.41 16.16 -0.48
C LEU A 21 -8.46 15.37 0.32
N ALA A 22 -9.43 14.81 -0.40
CA ALA A 22 -10.39 13.83 0.12
C ALA A 22 -10.53 12.67 -0.90
N PRO A 23 -9.50 11.81 -1.05
CA PRO A 23 -9.50 10.78 -2.05
C PRO A 23 -10.56 9.71 -1.74
N LYS A 24 -11.43 9.43 -2.72
CA LYS A 24 -12.40 8.33 -2.62
C LYS A 24 -11.78 6.97 -2.88
N ARG A 25 -10.70 6.93 -3.66
CA ARG A 25 -9.99 5.71 -4.04
C ARG A 25 -8.50 5.92 -3.92
N VAL A 26 -7.83 4.96 -3.28
CA VAL A 26 -6.39 4.93 -3.10
C VAL A 26 -5.86 3.65 -3.73
N PHE A 27 -4.77 3.75 -4.50
CA PHE A 27 -4.16 2.61 -5.16
C PHE A 27 -2.66 2.60 -4.89
N PHE A 28 -2.17 1.56 -4.24
CA PHE A 28 -0.75 1.30 -4.09
C PHE A 28 -0.36 0.22 -5.08
N GLY A 29 0.39 0.61 -6.11
CA GLY A 29 0.90 -0.31 -7.10
C GLY A 29 2.31 0.02 -7.57
N GLY A 30 2.66 -0.51 -8.75
CA GLY A 30 3.97 -0.35 -9.38
C GLY A 30 4.62 -1.72 -9.57
N GLY A 31 5.63 -2.03 -8.75
CA GLY A 31 6.25 -3.37 -8.72
C GLY A 31 5.47 -4.30 -7.80
N THR A 32 5.78 -4.24 -6.50
CA THR A 32 5.04 -4.96 -5.46
C THR A 32 5.17 -4.20 -4.14
N PRO A 33 4.20 -3.37 -3.74
CA PRO A 33 4.20 -2.70 -2.44
C PRO A 33 4.41 -3.68 -1.27
N THR A 34 3.86 -4.89 -1.39
CA THR A 34 4.08 -5.97 -0.42
C THR A 34 5.49 -6.57 -0.43
N ALA A 35 6.42 -6.13 -1.28
CA ALA A 35 7.84 -6.47 -1.18
C ALA A 35 8.52 -5.79 0.02
N LEU A 36 7.91 -4.73 0.57
CA LEU A 36 8.33 -4.13 1.83
C LEU A 36 8.29 -5.15 2.97
N SER A 37 9.21 -4.99 3.94
CA SER A 37 9.07 -5.69 5.22
C SER A 37 7.77 -5.26 5.89
N PRO A 38 7.16 -6.09 6.76
CA PRO A 38 5.95 -5.71 7.49
C PRO A 38 6.07 -4.35 8.20
N SER A 39 7.23 -4.07 8.80
CA SER A 39 7.51 -2.78 9.44
C SER A 39 7.49 -1.59 8.48
N LEU A 40 8.10 -1.72 7.29
CA LEU A 40 8.10 -0.64 6.31
C LEU A 40 6.75 -0.47 5.63
N LEU A 41 5.98 -1.56 5.51
CA LEU A 41 4.61 -1.52 5.01
C LEU A 41 3.69 -0.81 6.00
N GLN A 42 3.88 -1.04 7.30
CA GLN A 42 3.21 -0.29 8.35
C GLN A 42 3.56 1.21 8.32
N GLU A 43 4.86 1.54 8.23
CA GLU A 43 5.32 2.94 8.10
C GLU A 43 4.68 3.63 6.89
N LEU A 44 4.52 2.93 5.76
CA LEU A 44 3.83 3.45 4.57
C LEU A 44 2.34 3.74 4.83
N PHE A 45 1.67 2.88 5.60
CA PHE A 45 0.24 3.03 5.91
C PHE A 45 -0.05 4.15 6.90
N GLU A 46 0.95 4.52 7.69
CA GLU A 46 0.84 5.61 8.67
C GLU A 46 1.05 7.00 8.04
N ILE A 47 1.49 7.09 6.78
CA ILE A 47 1.75 8.38 6.11
C ILE A 47 0.49 9.25 6.02
N ALA A 48 -0.68 8.64 5.82
CA ALA A 48 -1.95 9.34 5.73
C ALA A 48 -3.12 8.44 6.16
N PRO A 49 -4.32 8.99 6.41
CA PRO A 49 -5.48 8.19 6.80
C PRO A 49 -6.13 7.48 5.58
N TRP A 50 -5.34 6.70 4.84
CA TRP A 50 -5.76 6.04 3.59
C TRP A 50 -7.03 5.17 3.76
N GLY A 51 -7.20 4.54 4.93
CA GLY A 51 -8.37 3.72 5.26
C GLY A 51 -9.69 4.49 5.38
N GLN A 52 -9.69 5.82 5.25
CA GLN A 52 -10.91 6.63 5.12
C GLN A 52 -11.46 6.66 3.68
N ALA A 53 -10.69 6.20 2.69
CA ALA A 53 -11.15 6.08 1.32
C ALA A 53 -12.25 5.01 1.19
N GLU A 54 -13.18 5.18 0.25
CA GLU A 54 -14.21 4.18 -0.06
C GLU A 54 -13.57 2.88 -0.57
N GLU A 55 -12.45 2.99 -1.30
CA GLU A 55 -11.64 1.86 -1.72
C GLU A 55 -10.15 2.13 -1.53
N TRP A 56 -9.44 1.18 -0.93
CA TRP A 56 -7.99 1.15 -0.94
C TRP A 56 -7.53 -0.19 -1.51
N THR A 57 -6.91 -0.13 -2.69
CA THR A 57 -6.32 -1.29 -3.35
C THR A 57 -4.81 -1.34 -3.12
N VAL A 58 -4.28 -2.53 -2.81
CA VAL A 58 -2.84 -2.80 -2.78
C VAL A 58 -2.47 -3.94 -3.75
N GLU A 59 -1.41 -3.76 -4.52
CA GLU A 59 -0.84 -4.82 -5.35
C GLU A 59 0.04 -5.78 -4.53
N ALA A 60 -0.10 -7.08 -4.80
CA ALA A 60 0.70 -8.13 -4.20
C ALA A 60 1.20 -9.15 -5.23
N ASN A 61 2.40 -9.64 -4.97
CA ASN A 61 2.95 -10.83 -5.60
C ASN A 61 2.77 -12.00 -4.62
N PRO A 62 2.28 -13.18 -5.05
CA PRO A 62 2.26 -14.38 -4.22
C PRO A 62 3.60 -14.68 -3.54
N ASP A 63 4.71 -14.37 -4.20
CA ASP A 63 6.06 -14.52 -3.65
C ASP A 63 6.28 -13.54 -2.49
N GLY A 64 6.35 -14.09 -1.28
CA GLY A 64 6.58 -13.30 -0.06
C GLY A 64 5.33 -12.58 0.48
N PHE A 65 4.15 -12.83 -0.09
CA PHE A 65 2.87 -12.48 0.50
C PHE A 65 2.31 -13.67 1.28
N GLY A 66 1.96 -13.45 2.55
CA GLY A 66 1.48 -14.49 3.46
C GLY A 66 0.64 -13.92 4.58
N ALA A 67 0.25 -14.76 5.54
CA ALA A 67 -0.71 -14.42 6.58
C ALA A 67 -0.38 -13.11 7.31
N THR A 68 0.89 -12.89 7.71
CA THR A 68 1.31 -11.66 8.41
C THR A 68 1.02 -10.39 7.60
N LYS A 69 1.35 -10.37 6.32
CA LYS A 69 1.08 -9.20 5.46
C LYS A 69 -0.40 -9.08 5.13
N ALA A 70 -1.11 -10.19 4.98
CA ALA A 70 -2.56 -10.19 4.77
C ALA A 70 -3.31 -9.57 5.97
N SER A 71 -2.95 -9.97 7.19
CA SER A 71 -3.47 -9.37 8.42
C SER A 71 -3.13 -7.88 8.49
N LEU A 72 -1.89 -7.50 8.21
CA LEU A 72 -1.46 -6.10 8.25
C LEU A 72 -2.22 -5.22 7.24
N LEU A 73 -2.49 -5.73 6.02
CA LEU A 73 -3.33 -5.02 5.03
C LEU A 73 -4.76 -4.86 5.54
N HIS A 74 -5.36 -5.95 6.02
CA HIS A 74 -6.72 -5.95 6.54
C HIS A 74 -6.88 -4.96 7.71
N ASP A 75 -5.97 -5.00 8.68
CA ASP A 75 -6.02 -4.17 9.88
C ASP A 75 -5.78 -2.69 9.57
N ALA A 76 -5.05 -2.39 8.49
CA ALA A 76 -4.89 -1.03 7.99
C ALA A 76 -6.13 -0.48 7.25
N GLY A 77 -7.12 -1.32 6.95
CA GLY A 77 -8.33 -0.94 6.21
C GLY A 77 -8.21 -1.06 4.69
N VAL A 78 -7.26 -1.85 4.18
CA VAL A 78 -7.19 -2.17 2.75
C VAL A 78 -8.40 -3.03 2.38
N THR A 79 -9.19 -2.56 1.41
CA THR A 79 -10.46 -3.20 1.03
C THR A 79 -10.33 -4.09 -0.21
N ARG A 80 -9.24 -3.94 -0.99
CA ARG A 80 -9.03 -4.72 -2.21
C ARG A 80 -7.56 -5.12 -2.39
N LEU A 81 -7.34 -6.38 -2.76
CA LEU A 81 -6.03 -6.92 -3.11
C LEU A 81 -5.97 -7.23 -4.60
N SER A 82 -4.92 -6.77 -5.28
CA SER A 82 -4.62 -7.15 -6.66
C SER A 82 -3.45 -8.15 -6.65
N LEU A 83 -3.72 -9.44 -6.86
CA LEU A 83 -2.73 -10.52 -6.75
C LEU A 83 -2.28 -11.03 -8.13
N GLY A 84 -1.01 -10.80 -8.48
CA GLY A 84 -0.45 -11.19 -9.79
C GLY A 84 0.16 -12.58 -9.81
N VAL A 85 -0.61 -13.62 -10.13
CA VAL A 85 -0.16 -15.04 -10.12
C VAL A 85 0.65 -15.47 -11.35
N GLN A 86 0.56 -14.75 -12.46
CA GLN A 86 1.16 -15.09 -13.76
C GLN A 86 0.61 -16.39 -14.37
N ALA A 87 0.95 -17.57 -13.82
CA ALA A 87 0.50 -18.88 -14.29
C ALA A 87 0.53 -19.92 -13.16
N PHE A 88 -0.36 -20.93 -13.21
CA PHE A 88 -0.39 -22.04 -12.24
C PHE A 88 0.46 -23.25 -12.65
N ARG A 89 1.03 -23.23 -13.85
CA ARG A 89 1.87 -24.31 -14.41
C ARG A 89 3.01 -23.70 -15.23
N PRO A 90 4.20 -24.34 -15.24
CA PRO A 90 5.25 -23.98 -16.19
C PRO A 90 4.77 -24.15 -17.63
N ALA A 91 5.37 -23.36 -18.54
CA ALA A 91 5.19 -23.50 -19.98
C ALA A 91 5.87 -24.77 -20.53
#